data_AF-A0A352IR30-F1
#
_entry.id   AF-A0A352IR30-F1
#
_cell.length_a   1.000
_cell.length_b   1.000
_cell.length_c   1.000
_cell.angle_alpha   90.00
_cell.angle_beta   90.00
_cell.angle_gamma   90.00
#
_symmetry.space_group_name_H-M   'P 1'
#
loop_
_entity.id
_entity.type
_entity.pdbx_description
1 polymer ?
#
loop_
_entity_poly.entity_id
_entity_poly.type
_entity_poly.pdbx_seq_one_letter_code
_entity_poly.pdbx_strand_id
1 'polypeptide(L)'
;TGEVNTDTVVGLRKQGEKLIRLASADLVVDLDGLVTAHSAVLSMLLCWQRLAHQAGVALSFRGVSGRLASLAALSNLDDQLEGFGPEAVHPAH
;
A
#
# COMPACT_ATOMS: atom_id res chain seq x y z
N THR A 1 0.00 -6.47 -10.81
CA THR A 1 0.77 -5.60 -11.71
C THR A 1 -0.17 -4.88 -12.65
N GLY A 2 0.11 -3.61 -12.99
CA GLY A 2 -0.73 -2.80 -13.88
C GLY A 2 -0.94 -1.36 -13.43
N GLU A 3 -1.65 -0.57 -14.24
CA GLU A 3 -2.06 0.80 -13.89
C GLU A 3 -3.27 0.79 -12.95
N VAL A 4 -3.15 1.46 -11.81
CA VAL A 4 -4.27 1.76 -10.92
C VAL A 4 -4.78 3.17 -11.25
N ASN A 5 -6.01 3.24 -11.75
CA ASN A 5 -6.77 4.45 -12.07
C ASN A 5 -8.02 4.56 -11.18
N THR A 6 -8.79 5.65 -11.28
CA THR A 6 -9.96 5.91 -10.42
C THR A 6 -11.05 4.84 -10.53
N ASP A 7 -11.17 4.18 -11.67
CA ASP A 7 -12.16 3.13 -11.90
C ASP A 7 -11.72 1.80 -11.27
N THR A 8 -10.43 1.47 -11.34
CA THR A 8 -9.89 0.22 -10.81
C THR A 8 -9.58 0.31 -9.31
N VAL A 9 -9.21 1.48 -8.79
CA VAL A 9 -8.80 1.66 -7.38
C VAL A 9 -9.93 1.31 -6.40
N VAL A 10 -11.19 1.59 -6.74
CA VAL A 10 -12.33 1.26 -5.87
C VAL A 10 -12.56 -0.25 -5.81
N GLY A 11 -12.45 -0.93 -6.94
CA GLY A 11 -12.56 -2.39 -7.01
C GLY A 11 -11.44 -3.07 -6.25
N LEU A 12 -10.20 -2.62 -6.50
CA LEU A 12 -9.01 -3.12 -5.82
C LEU A 12 -9.12 -2.90 -4.31
N ARG A 13 -9.50 -1.69 -3.86
CA ARG A 13 -9.73 -1.38 -2.44
C ARG A 13 -10.66 -2.40 -1.78
N LYS A 14 -11.84 -2.63 -2.36
CA LYS A 14 -12.83 -3.58 -1.81
C LYS A 14 -12.27 -5.00 -1.73
N GLN A 15 -11.50 -5.42 -2.74
CA GLN A 15 -10.86 -6.73 -2.75
C GLN A 15 -9.82 -6.86 -1.64
N GLY A 16 -8.93 -5.88 -1.47
CA GLY A 16 -7.96 -5.86 -0.38
C GLY A 16 -8.63 -5.85 0.99
N GLU A 17 -9.68 -5.05 1.17
CA GLU A 17 -10.44 -5.03 2.43
C GLU A 17 -11.07 -6.39 2.76
N LYS A 18 -11.58 -7.10 1.75
CA LYS A 18 -12.11 -8.46 1.93
C LYS A 18 -11.01 -9.43 2.36
N LEU A 19 -9.84 -9.38 1.73
CA LEU A 19 -8.71 -10.25 2.06
C LEU A 19 -8.20 -9.99 3.48
N ILE A 20 -8.05 -8.73 3.88
CA ILE A 20 -7.63 -8.33 5.23
C ILE A 20 -8.59 -8.85 6.29
N ARG A 21 -9.91 -8.76 6.06
CA ARG A 21 -10.92 -9.26 7.01
C ARG A 21 -10.92 -10.78 7.16
N LEU A 22 -10.48 -11.49 6.13
CA LEU A 22 -10.43 -12.96 6.12
C LEU A 22 -9.08 -13.49 6.57
N ALA A 23 -8.06 -12.64 6.66
CA ALA A 23 -6.74 -13.04 7.06
C ALA A 23 -6.70 -13.47 8.53
N SER A 24 -6.01 -14.57 8.79
CA SER A 24 -5.72 -15.05 10.15
C SER A 24 -4.22 -14.98 10.47
N ALA A 25 -3.44 -14.35 9.58
CA ALA A 25 -2.01 -14.18 9.64
C ALA A 25 -1.61 -12.84 9.03
N ASP A 26 -0.37 -12.43 9.28
CA ASP A 26 0.19 -11.19 8.76
C ASP A 26 0.20 -11.19 7.23
N LEU A 27 -0.06 -10.01 6.66
CA LEU A 27 -0.18 -9.80 5.22
C LEU A 27 0.95 -8.92 4.70
N VAL A 28 1.49 -9.31 3.55
CA VAL A 28 2.43 -8.49 2.79
C VAL A 28 1.80 -8.18 1.44
N VAL A 29 1.69 -6.89 1.12
CA VAL A 29 1.22 -6.43 -0.19
C VAL A 29 2.44 -6.12 -1.04
N ASP A 30 2.58 -6.87 -2.12
CA ASP A 30 3.60 -6.62 -3.12
C ASP A 30 3.15 -5.52 -4.09
N LEU A 31 3.87 -4.42 -4.08
CA LEU A 31 3.69 -3.26 -4.95
C LEU A 31 4.67 -3.27 -6.14
N ASP A 32 5.49 -4.33 -6.27
CA ASP A 32 6.38 -4.48 -7.40
C ASP A 32 5.57 -4.56 -8.71
N GLY A 33 5.93 -3.73 -9.68
CA GLY A 33 5.18 -3.57 -10.93
C GLY A 33 3.90 -2.72 -10.83
N LEU A 34 3.70 -1.96 -9.75
CA LEU A 34 2.76 -0.84 -9.71
C LEU A 34 3.35 0.35 -10.50
N VAL A 35 2.75 0.65 -11.65
CA VAL A 35 3.25 1.69 -12.56
C VAL A 35 2.77 3.09 -12.16
N THR A 36 1.59 3.18 -11.53
CA THR A 36 0.97 4.46 -11.15
C THR A 36 1.14 4.74 -9.66
N ALA A 37 1.72 5.89 -9.35
CA ALA A 37 1.83 6.42 -7.99
C ALA A 37 1.07 7.74 -7.92
N HIS A 38 -0.19 7.68 -7.46
CA HIS A 38 -1.07 8.83 -7.30
C HIS A 38 -1.67 8.86 -5.89
N SER A 39 -2.20 10.00 -5.47
CA SER A 39 -2.85 10.21 -4.16
C SER A 39 -3.98 9.21 -3.87
N ALA A 40 -4.70 8.76 -4.90
CA ALA A 40 -5.74 7.74 -4.78
C ALA A 40 -5.19 6.38 -4.32
N VAL A 41 -4.00 5.99 -4.81
CA VAL A 41 -3.35 4.75 -4.39
C VAL A 41 -2.92 4.85 -2.93
N LEU A 42 -2.25 5.94 -2.54
CA LEU A 42 -1.88 6.16 -1.13
C LEU A 42 -3.09 6.12 -0.19
N SER A 43 -4.18 6.78 -0.57
CA SER A 43 -5.43 6.77 0.20
C SER A 43 -6.00 5.35 0.35
N MET A 44 -5.89 4.53 -0.70
CA MET A 44 -6.29 3.12 -0.67
C MET A 44 -5.41 2.30 0.27
N LEU A 45 -4.08 2.41 0.16
CA LEU A 45 -3.14 1.69 1.04
C LEU A 45 -3.36 2.07 2.51
N LEU A 46 -3.62 3.35 2.78
CA LEU A 46 -3.92 3.82 4.12
C LEU A 46 -5.25 3.28 4.66
N CYS A 47 -6.28 3.16 3.81
CA CYS A 47 -7.53 2.49 4.18
C CYS A 47 -7.29 1.03 4.57
N TRP A 48 -6.43 0.32 3.84
CA TRP A 48 -6.06 -1.05 4.17
C TRP A 48 -5.27 -1.14 5.47
N GLN A 49 -4.27 -0.27 5.69
CA GLN A 49 -3.51 -0.27 6.94
C GLN A 49 -4.41 -0.08 8.15
N ARG A 50 -5.31 0.92 8.08
CA ARG A 50 -6.26 1.17 9.17
C ARG A 50 -7.18 -0.02 9.42
N LEU A 51 -7.65 -0.68 8.37
CA LEU A 51 -8.51 -1.85 8.51
C LEU A 51 -7.74 -3.05 9.09
N ALA A 52 -6.52 -3.28 8.65
CA ALA A 52 -5.67 -4.36 9.16
C ALA A 52 -5.38 -4.16 10.65
N HIS A 53 -5.04 -2.93 11.04
CA HIS A 53 -4.86 -2.56 12.45
C HIS A 53 -6.14 -2.79 13.27
N GLN A 54 -7.32 -2.44 12.75
CA GLN A 54 -8.61 -2.72 13.42
C GLN A 54 -8.92 -4.22 13.52
N ALA A 55 -8.46 -5.02 12.56
CA ALA A 55 -8.61 -6.47 12.55
C ALA A 55 -7.54 -7.20 13.37
N GLY A 56 -6.53 -6.49 13.90
CA GLY A 56 -5.40 -7.08 14.61
C GLY A 56 -4.45 -7.86 13.70
N VAL A 57 -4.41 -7.54 12.40
CA VAL A 57 -3.55 -8.15 11.39
C VAL A 57 -2.40 -7.19 11.07
N ALA A 58 -1.15 -7.66 11.12
CA ALA A 58 -0.04 -6.84 10.64
C ALA A 58 -0.08 -6.78 9.11
N LEU A 59 0.00 -5.57 8.56
CA LEU A 59 0.04 -5.31 7.12
C LEU A 59 1.31 -4.54 6.80
N SER A 60 2.12 -5.08 5.90
CA SER A 60 3.32 -4.44 5.39
C SER A 60 3.33 -4.38 3.86
N PHE A 61 4.08 -3.43 3.32
CA PHE A 61 4.21 -3.20 1.88
C PHE A 61 5.64 -3.51 1.42
N ARG A 62 5.77 -4.22 0.29
CA ARG A 62 7.05 -4.52 -0.35
C ARG A 62 7.06 -3.97 -1.77
N GLY A 63 8.24 -3.65 -2.30
CA GLY A 63 8.37 -3.19 -3.69
C GLY A 63 7.84 -1.76 -3.89
N VAL A 64 7.87 -0.93 -2.83
CA VAL A 64 7.45 0.47 -2.90
C VAL A 64 8.39 1.21 -3.87
N SER A 65 7.83 1.74 -4.96
CA SER A 65 8.61 2.53 -5.92
C SER A 65 9.02 3.86 -5.31
N GLY A 66 10.19 4.39 -5.71
CA GLY A 66 10.70 5.67 -5.20
C GLY A 66 9.70 6.83 -5.35
N ARG A 67 8.93 6.86 -6.44
CA ARG A 67 7.87 7.86 -6.64
C ARG A 67 6.75 7.75 -5.61
N LEU A 68 6.32 6.52 -5.28
CA LEU A 68 5.26 6.29 -4.29
C LEU A 68 5.75 6.61 -2.87
N ALA A 69 7.00 6.27 -2.55
CA ALA A 69 7.66 6.65 -1.30
C ALA A 69 7.74 8.18 -1.15
N SER A 70 8.19 8.90 -2.19
CA SER A 70 8.22 10.37 -2.18
C SER A 70 6.84 10.98 -1.96
N LEU A 71 5.78 10.42 -2.58
CA LEU A 71 4.42 10.91 -2.37
C LEU A 71 3.91 10.66 -0.95
N ALA A 72 4.25 9.53 -0.34
CA ALA A 72 3.91 9.23 1.05
C ALA A 72 4.60 10.21 2.01
N ALA A 73 5.91 10.45 1.82
CA ALA A 73 6.68 11.40 2.61
C ALA A 73 6.15 12.84 2.48
N LEU A 74 5.83 13.29 1.25
CA LEU A 74 5.21 14.60 1.02
C LEU A 74 3.83 14.74 1.70
N SER A 75 3.16 13.62 1.96
CA SER A 75 1.85 13.57 2.60
C SER A 75 1.93 13.25 4.10
N ASN A 76 3.14 13.07 4.67
CA ASN A 76 3.36 12.57 6.04
C ASN A 76 2.60 11.25 6.33
N LEU A 77 2.55 10.36 5.34
CA LEU A 77 1.91 9.04 5.44
C LEU A 77 2.91 7.88 5.50
N ASP A 78 4.20 8.15 5.32
CA ASP A 78 5.28 7.19 5.33
C ASP A 78 5.42 6.47 6.69
N ASP A 79 5.29 7.19 7.81
CA ASP A 79 5.26 6.58 9.15
C ASP A 79 3.99 5.73 9.40
N GLN A 80 2.92 5.96 8.64
CA GLN A 80 1.67 5.23 8.77
C GLN A 80 1.63 3.97 7.89
N LEU A 81 2.58 3.81 6.97
CA LEU A 81 2.58 2.71 6.00
C LEU A 81 3.84 1.86 6.20
N GLU A 82 3.70 0.71 6.85
CA GLU A 82 4.82 -0.17 7.14
C GLU A 82 5.48 -0.67 5.83
N GLY A 83 6.78 -0.44 5.68
CA GLY A 83 7.51 -0.73 4.43
C GLY A 83 7.69 0.48 3.50
N PHE A 84 7.29 1.68 3.90
CA PHE A 84 7.62 2.94 3.20
C PHE A 84 8.90 3.63 3.71
N GLY A 85 9.53 3.08 4.75
CA GLY A 85 10.77 3.61 5.32
C GLY A 85 11.99 3.48 4.38
N PRO A 86 13.07 4.24 4.64
CA PRO A 86 14.25 4.33 3.79
C PRO A 86 15.00 2.99 3.58
N GLU A 87 14.80 2.00 4.46
CA GLU A 87 15.39 0.66 4.33
C GLU A 87 14.62 -0.25 3.34
N ALA A 88 13.36 0.09 3.04
CA ALA A 88 12.47 -0.72 2.18
C ALA A 88 12.41 -0.24 0.72
N VAL A 89 12.97 0.94 0.41
CA VAL A 89 13.05 1.46 -0.95
C VAL A 89 14.13 0.71 -1.70
N HIS A 90 13.74 -0.19 -2.61
CA HIS A 90 14.68 -0.82 -3.53
C HIS A 90 15.38 0.29 -4.36
N PRO A 91 16.72 0.38 -4.34
CA PRO A 91 17.41 1.26 -5.27
C PRO A 91 17.14 0.74 -6.67
N ALA A 92 16.44 1.54 -7.48
CA ALA A 92 16.37 1.31 -8.92
C ALA A 92 17.82 1.37 -9.45
N HIS A 93 18.32 0.24 -9.92
CA HIS A 93 19.55 0.17 -10.71
C HIS A 93 19.20 0.31 -12.19
#